data_AF-A0A5J6Q3U7-F1
#
_entry.id   AF-A0A5J6Q3U7-F1
#
_cell.length_a   1.000
_cell.length_b   1.000
_cell.length_c   1.000
_cell.angle_alpha   90.00
_cell.angle_beta   90.00
_cell.angle_gamma   90.00
#
_symmetry.space_group_name_H-M   'P 1'
#
loop_
_entity.id
_entity.type
_entity.pdbx_description
1 polymer ?
#
loop_
_entity_poly.entity_id
_entity_poly.type
_entity_poly.pdbx_seq_one_letter_code
_entity_poly.pdbx_strand_id
1 'polypeptide(L)'
;MSQAALTIGYALTDDTLQHSCNQWLKATGHRQNPLGLGWDAVRFLREHPDGCDVIVFDRQGLTPEQLRDLRDADVLVPAVVIGDVSGSVDYHEAEVHLPADQLEQLSYSVDACIARFLRQGLRMGGASDSESSTGPAAQGEDATPPTWQLAQRLRERLGYLGVFYKRDPSRFLRSLPPGERAELFQSLERTYRDLLLSYFRDRPAANQALESFVNTAFFSDLPITKTVEIHMNLIDRFGKQLKLEGHNNDFLQDYRLALLDVMAHLCEMYRRSVPPDAELGARRRSSSRVASEGEVAQ
;
A
#
# COMPACT_ATOMS: atom_id res chain seq x y z
N MET A 1 22.85 11.87 6.69
CA MET A 1 21.58 11.12 6.66
C MET A 1 20.49 12.18 6.69
N SER A 2 19.86 12.51 5.56
CA SER A 2 18.70 13.42 5.55
C SER A 2 17.59 12.74 4.76
N GLN A 3 16.74 12.00 5.47
CA GLN A 3 15.40 11.72 4.97
C GLN A 3 14.76 13.09 4.68
N ALA A 4 14.16 13.27 3.51
CA ALA A 4 13.57 14.56 3.16
C ALA A 4 12.48 14.91 4.18
N ALA A 5 12.68 15.94 4.99
CA ALA A 5 11.82 16.25 6.13
C ALA A 5 10.40 16.62 5.67
N LEU A 6 9.45 15.70 5.76
CA LEU A 6 8.02 15.90 5.44
C LEU A 6 7.44 17.03 6.28
N THR A 7 6.59 17.87 5.67
CA THR A 7 5.89 18.95 6.37
C THR A 7 4.49 18.50 6.74
N ILE A 8 4.26 18.32 8.04
CA ILE A 8 2.98 17.85 8.58
C ILE A 8 2.19 19.05 9.11
N GLY A 9 1.01 19.25 8.55
CA GLY A 9 0.01 20.24 8.95
C GLY A 9 -0.90 19.72 10.05
N TYR A 10 -1.14 20.47 11.12
CA TYR A 10 -2.12 20.09 12.16
C TYR A 10 -3.34 21.00 12.15
N ALA A 11 -4.54 20.43 12.18
CA ALA A 11 -5.79 21.14 12.48
C ALA A 11 -6.48 20.43 13.65
N LEU A 12 -5.96 20.65 14.87
CA LEU A 12 -6.37 19.97 16.10
C LEU A 12 -6.91 20.99 17.09
N THR A 13 -8.09 20.72 17.65
CA THR A 13 -8.78 21.64 18.58
C THR A 13 -8.24 21.56 20.01
N ASP A 14 -7.65 20.42 20.38
CA ASP A 14 -7.10 20.17 21.73
C ASP A 14 -5.58 20.39 21.77
N ASP A 15 -5.15 21.35 22.60
CA ASP A 15 -3.74 21.68 22.83
C ASP A 15 -2.95 20.49 23.42
N THR A 16 -3.58 19.62 24.21
CA THR A 16 -2.94 18.45 24.82
C THR A 16 -2.65 17.37 23.77
N LEU A 17 -3.56 17.23 22.82
CA LEU A 17 -3.44 16.31 21.70
C LEU A 17 -2.40 16.82 20.71
N GLN A 18 -2.37 18.11 20.43
CA GLN A 18 -1.32 18.75 19.64
C GLN A 18 0.06 18.57 20.27
N HIS A 19 0.19 18.73 21.59
CA HIS A 19 1.45 18.50 22.30
C HIS A 19 1.91 17.04 22.17
N SER A 20 0.99 16.09 22.33
CA SER A 20 1.25 14.66 22.22
C SER A 20 1.69 14.26 20.80
N CYS A 21 0.99 14.72 19.76
CA CYS A 21 1.40 14.52 18.37
C CYS A 21 2.79 15.10 18.08
N ASN A 22 3.06 16.31 18.60
CA ASN A 22 4.35 16.96 18.42
C ASN A 22 5.50 16.19 19.09
N GLN A 23 5.26 15.58 20.25
CA GLN A 23 6.25 14.76 20.95
C GLN A 23 6.62 13.52 20.13
N TRP A 24 5.64 12.81 19.57
CA TRP A 24 5.86 11.59 18.80
C TRP A 24 6.53 11.85 17.44
N LEU A 25 6.20 12.96 16.77
CA LEU A 25 6.77 13.29 15.46
C LEU A 25 8.12 14.02 15.52
N LYS A 26 8.49 14.60 16.66
CA LYS A 26 9.86 15.13 16.87
C LYS A 26 10.92 14.02 16.81
N ALA A 27 10.56 12.80 17.22
CA ALA A 27 11.45 11.65 17.18
C ALA A 27 11.80 11.21 15.75
N THR A 28 10.98 11.55 14.76
CA THR A 28 11.12 11.08 13.36
C THR A 28 11.66 12.14 12.39
N GLY A 29 11.95 13.36 12.86
CA GLY A 29 12.62 14.40 12.06
C GLY A 29 11.74 15.12 11.02
N HIS A 30 10.41 15.03 11.15
CA HIS A 30 9.47 15.77 10.29
C HIS A 30 9.40 17.25 10.65
N ARG A 31 9.17 18.11 9.65
CA ARG A 31 8.84 19.53 9.85
C ARG A 31 7.37 19.63 10.22
N GLN A 32 7.07 20.42 11.24
CA GLN A 32 5.73 20.60 11.76
C GLN A 32 5.25 22.01 11.39
N ASN A 33 4.04 22.12 10.86
CA ASN A 33 3.39 23.38 10.59
C ASN A 33 2.01 23.38 11.25
N PRO A 34 1.77 24.13 12.32
CA PRO A 34 0.41 24.26 12.86
C PRO A 34 -0.43 24.99 11.81
N LEU A 35 -1.37 24.29 11.18
CA LEU A 35 -2.41 24.92 10.39
C LEU A 35 -3.40 25.51 11.40
N GLY A 36 -3.90 26.71 11.19
CA GLY A 36 -4.96 27.25 12.05
C GLY A 36 -6.19 26.32 12.06
N LEU A 37 -7.17 26.61 12.91
CA LEU A 37 -8.42 25.84 12.93
C LEU A 37 -9.37 26.29 11.81
N GLY A 38 -10.12 25.34 11.24
CA GLY A 38 -11.21 25.63 10.29
C GLY A 38 -10.78 26.31 8.99
N TRP A 39 -11.32 27.50 8.71
CA TRP A 39 -11.16 28.20 7.42
C TRP A 39 -9.73 28.69 7.17
N ASP A 40 -8.95 28.92 8.23
CA ASP A 40 -7.54 29.31 8.10
C ASP A 40 -6.68 28.16 7.57
N ALA A 41 -7.01 26.91 7.94
CA ALA A 41 -6.37 25.72 7.34
C ALA A 41 -6.72 25.59 5.86
N VAL A 42 -8.00 25.72 5.50
CA VAL A 42 -8.47 25.64 4.11
C VAL A 42 -7.79 26.71 3.24
N ARG A 43 -7.71 27.94 3.76
CA ARG A 43 -7.07 29.06 3.09
C ARG A 43 -5.57 28.83 2.91
N PHE A 44 -4.88 28.38 3.96
CA PHE A 44 -3.45 28.09 3.88
C PHE A 44 -3.14 27.01 2.84
N LEU A 45 -3.93 25.95 2.78
CA LEU A 45 -3.75 24.85 1.81
C LEU A 45 -4.00 25.32 0.37
N ARG A 46 -4.92 26.25 0.17
CA ARG A 46 -5.20 26.85 -1.15
C ARG A 46 -4.12 27.84 -1.58
N GLU A 47 -3.63 28.66 -0.66
CA GLU A 47 -2.58 29.67 -0.94
C GLU A 47 -1.18 29.04 -1.03
N HIS A 48 -0.94 27.94 -0.31
CA HIS A 48 0.34 27.23 -0.25
C HIS A 48 0.15 25.72 -0.43
N PRO A 49 -0.23 25.25 -1.64
CA PRO A 49 -0.38 23.81 -1.93
C PRO A 49 0.94 23.05 -1.74
N ASP A 50 2.08 23.72 -1.92
CA ASP A 50 3.40 23.17 -1.67
C ASP A 50 3.86 23.21 -0.21
N GLY A 51 3.15 23.93 0.66
CA GLY A 51 3.55 24.14 2.05
C GLY A 51 3.25 22.97 2.98
N CYS A 52 2.43 22.00 2.55
CA CYS A 52 1.98 20.88 3.38
C CYS A 52 2.06 19.56 2.60
N ASP A 53 2.65 18.54 3.20
CA ASP A 53 2.73 17.19 2.62
C ASP A 53 1.64 16.27 3.15
N VAL A 54 1.25 16.43 4.43
CA VAL A 54 0.25 15.60 5.12
C VAL A 54 -0.53 16.46 6.11
N ILE A 55 -1.84 16.29 6.20
CA ILE A 55 -2.67 16.93 7.23
C ILE A 55 -3.04 15.91 8.30
N VAL A 56 -2.96 16.32 9.56
CA VAL A 56 -3.50 15.61 10.72
C VAL A 56 -4.59 16.48 11.33
N PHE A 57 -5.82 15.97 11.38
CA PHE A 57 -6.96 16.75 11.92
C PHE A 57 -7.90 15.89 12.77
N ASP A 58 -8.59 16.54 13.70
CA ASP A 58 -9.70 15.95 14.46
C ASP A 58 -11.03 16.35 13.79
N ARG A 59 -12.09 15.55 13.98
CA ARG A 59 -13.47 15.85 13.55
C ARG A 59 -13.98 17.20 14.06
N GLN A 60 -13.42 17.71 15.15
CA GLN A 60 -13.72 19.05 15.67
C GLN A 60 -12.87 20.16 15.05
N GLY A 61 -11.74 19.82 14.42
CA GLY A 61 -10.78 20.79 13.86
C GLY A 61 -11.09 21.19 12.41
N LEU A 62 -11.65 20.27 11.61
CA LEU A 62 -12.16 20.52 10.26
C LEU A 62 -13.60 20.03 10.14
N THR A 63 -14.50 20.94 9.79
CA THR A 63 -15.90 20.60 9.56
C THR A 63 -16.09 19.89 8.21
N PRO A 64 -17.12 19.05 8.07
CA PRO A 64 -17.39 18.35 6.81
C PRO A 64 -17.67 19.30 5.63
N GLU A 65 -18.13 20.53 5.88
CA GLU A 65 -18.32 21.55 4.84
C GLU A 65 -16.97 22.04 4.29
N GLN A 66 -16.02 22.35 5.18
CA GLN A 66 -14.65 22.75 4.81
C GLN A 66 -13.90 21.66 4.04
N LEU A 67 -14.11 20.39 4.40
CA LEU A 67 -13.55 19.24 3.70
C LEU A 67 -14.15 19.07 2.30
N ARG A 68 -15.44 19.39 2.12
CA ARG A 68 -16.08 19.43 0.79
C ARG A 68 -15.53 20.57 -0.05
N ASP A 69 -15.35 21.76 0.52
CA ASP A 69 -14.79 22.90 -0.20
C ASP A 69 -13.36 22.66 -0.69
N LEU A 70 -12.56 21.92 0.08
CA LEU A 70 -11.22 21.49 -0.35
C LEU A 70 -11.28 20.48 -1.50
N ARG A 71 -12.23 19.54 -1.45
CA ARG A 71 -12.46 18.56 -2.51
C ARG A 71 -12.94 19.22 -3.79
N ASP A 72 -13.88 20.15 -3.69
CA ASP A 72 -14.43 20.89 -4.83
C ASP A 72 -13.39 21.84 -5.45
N ALA A 73 -12.41 22.29 -4.66
CA ALA A 73 -11.26 23.07 -5.13
C ALA A 73 -10.10 22.21 -5.68
N ASP A 74 -10.26 20.88 -5.76
CA ASP A 74 -9.25 19.90 -6.19
C ASP A 74 -7.92 19.94 -5.39
N VAL A 75 -7.96 20.44 -4.16
CA VAL A 75 -6.78 20.50 -3.26
C VAL A 75 -6.77 19.24 -2.40
N LEU A 76 -6.36 18.11 -2.96
CA LEU A 76 -6.24 16.86 -2.22
C LEU A 76 -4.82 16.64 -1.70
N VAL A 77 -4.70 16.40 -0.39
CA VAL A 77 -3.45 16.08 0.30
C VAL A 77 -3.69 14.87 1.22
N PRO A 78 -2.68 14.01 1.44
CA PRO A 78 -2.78 12.90 2.39
C PRO A 78 -3.27 13.36 3.77
N ALA A 79 -4.27 12.67 4.31
CA ALA A 79 -4.89 13.01 5.60
C ALA A 79 -4.90 11.87 6.64
N VAL A 80 -4.57 12.21 7.88
CA VAL A 80 -4.79 11.38 9.08
C VAL A 80 -5.87 12.03 9.92
N VAL A 81 -6.96 11.29 10.15
CA VAL A 81 -8.10 11.73 10.97
C VAL A 81 -7.93 11.17 12.37
N ILE A 82 -7.88 12.03 13.37
CA ILE A 82 -7.83 11.64 14.78
C ILE A 82 -9.24 11.53 15.31
N GLY A 83 -9.63 10.35 15.78
CA GLY A 83 -10.98 10.09 16.29
C GLY A 83 -11.40 8.63 16.14
N ASP A 84 -12.65 8.35 16.50
CA ASP A 84 -13.20 6.99 16.47
C ASP A 84 -13.22 6.42 15.05
N VAL A 85 -12.77 5.16 14.92
CA VAL A 85 -12.80 4.40 13.65
C VAL A 85 -14.25 4.02 13.33
N SER A 86 -14.97 4.96 12.73
CA SER A 86 -16.41 4.81 12.43
C SER A 86 -16.70 4.17 11.06
N GLY A 87 -15.67 3.92 10.25
CA GLY A 87 -15.79 3.34 8.91
C GLY A 87 -16.39 4.27 7.85
N SER A 88 -16.70 5.54 8.19
CA SER A 88 -17.04 6.58 7.22
C SER A 88 -15.78 7.19 6.61
N VAL A 89 -15.86 7.63 5.36
CA VAL A 89 -14.82 8.46 4.73
C VAL A 89 -15.20 9.92 4.94
N ASP A 90 -14.37 10.64 5.68
CA ASP A 90 -14.63 12.03 6.10
C ASP A 90 -14.08 13.04 5.06
N TYR A 91 -12.91 12.75 4.47
CA TYR A 91 -12.21 13.62 3.52
C TYR A 91 -11.91 12.97 2.16
N HIS A 92 -11.24 11.81 2.12
CA HIS A 92 -10.93 11.11 0.86
C HIS A 92 -10.64 9.61 1.05
N GLU A 93 -10.78 8.78 0.01
CA GLU A 93 -10.62 7.31 0.12
C GLU A 93 -9.24 6.83 0.65
N ALA A 94 -8.19 7.65 0.50
CA ALA A 94 -6.84 7.34 1.00
C ALA A 94 -6.62 7.68 2.48
N GLU A 95 -7.62 8.21 3.19
CA GLU A 95 -7.42 8.69 4.56
C GLU A 95 -7.20 7.55 5.55
N VAL A 96 -6.50 7.86 6.63
CA VAL A 96 -6.20 6.92 7.71
C VAL A 96 -6.81 7.47 8.99
N HIS A 97 -7.64 6.66 9.64
CA HIS A 97 -8.20 7.00 10.95
C HIS A 97 -7.26 6.48 12.04
N LEU A 98 -6.96 7.33 13.02
CA LEU A 98 -6.13 7.02 14.17
C LEU A 98 -6.90 7.39 15.44
N PRO A 99 -7.27 6.43 16.29
CA PRO A 99 -7.90 6.78 17.55
C PRO A 99 -6.92 7.46 18.51
N ALA A 100 -7.44 8.35 19.35
CA ALA A 100 -6.62 9.23 20.20
C ALA A 100 -5.80 8.49 21.26
N ASP A 101 -6.13 7.23 21.55
CA ASP A 101 -5.38 6.33 22.45
C ASP A 101 -4.13 5.72 21.78
N GLN A 102 -4.00 5.80 20.45
CA GLN A 102 -2.92 5.15 19.68
C GLN A 102 -1.96 6.14 19.01
N LEU A 103 -1.78 7.34 19.57
CA LEU A 103 -0.89 8.38 19.01
C LEU A 103 0.56 7.93 18.80
N GLU A 104 1.01 6.88 19.48
CA GLU A 104 2.33 6.25 19.24
C GLU A 104 2.50 5.73 17.81
N GLN A 105 1.40 5.37 17.12
CA GLN A 105 1.41 4.87 15.75
C GLN A 105 1.36 5.99 14.71
N LEU A 106 1.36 7.26 15.12
CA LEU A 106 1.17 8.41 14.22
C LEU A 106 2.17 8.44 13.07
N SER A 107 3.44 8.11 13.32
CA SER A 107 4.46 8.03 12.26
C SER A 107 4.13 6.97 11.21
N TYR A 108 3.74 5.78 11.66
CA TYR A 108 3.29 4.69 10.78
C TYR A 108 2.02 5.07 10.01
N SER A 109 1.06 5.74 10.66
CA SER A 109 -0.18 6.19 10.02
C SER A 109 0.06 7.28 8.97
N VAL A 110 1.03 8.17 9.20
CA VAL A 110 1.49 9.17 8.21
C VAL A 110 2.09 8.47 7.00
N ASP A 111 3.01 7.53 7.19
CA ASP A 111 3.61 6.76 6.10
C ASP A 111 2.56 5.94 5.33
N ALA A 112 1.64 5.30 6.05
CA ALA A 112 0.54 4.54 5.47
C ALA A 112 -0.40 5.43 4.65
N CYS A 113 -0.71 6.63 5.14
CA CYS A 113 -1.54 7.60 4.45
C CYS A 113 -0.89 8.07 3.14
N ILE A 114 0.39 8.45 3.19
CA ILE A 114 1.13 8.84 1.98
C ILE A 114 1.17 7.68 0.99
N ALA A 115 1.46 6.46 1.43
CA ALA A 115 1.49 5.29 0.57
C ALA A 115 0.12 5.01 -0.08
N ARG A 116 -0.99 5.17 0.66
CA ARG A 116 -2.36 5.05 0.13
C ARG A 116 -2.66 6.13 -0.91
N PHE A 117 -2.30 7.38 -0.62
CA PHE A 117 -2.49 8.51 -1.52
C PHE A 117 -1.72 8.31 -2.84
N LEU A 118 -0.45 7.91 -2.77
CA LEU A 118 0.38 7.64 -3.95
C LEU A 118 -0.13 6.47 -4.80
N ARG A 119 -0.76 5.46 -4.19
CA ARG A 119 -1.40 4.35 -4.91
C ARG A 119 -2.67 4.81 -5.63
N GLN A 120 -3.44 5.71 -5.05
CA GLN A 120 -4.65 6.27 -5.66
C GLN A 120 -4.32 7.25 -6.80
N GLY A 121 -3.34 8.13 -6.63
CA GLY A 121 -2.88 9.02 -7.70
C GLY A 121 -2.42 8.25 -8.95
N LEU A 122 -1.82 7.07 -8.76
CA LEU A 122 -1.45 6.17 -9.87
C LEU A 122 -2.66 5.55 -10.59
N ARG A 123 -3.78 5.34 -9.90
CA ARG A 123 -5.03 4.85 -10.50
C ARG A 123 -5.74 5.93 -11.31
N MET A 124 -5.69 7.18 -10.87
CA MET A 124 -6.30 8.32 -11.57
C MET A 124 -5.52 8.69 -12.84
N GLY A 125 -4.17 8.69 -12.80
CA GLY A 125 -3.35 8.94 -13.99
C GLY A 125 -3.25 7.77 -14.97
N GLY A 126 -3.64 6.56 -14.57
CA GLY A 126 -3.70 5.40 -15.48
C GLY A 126 -5.00 5.30 -16.28
N ALA A 127 -6.03 6.10 -15.94
CA ALA A 127 -7.31 6.11 -16.64
C ALA A 127 -7.31 7.01 -17.89
N SER A 128 -6.28 7.83 -18.11
CA SER A 128 -6.15 8.68 -19.29
C SER A 128 -5.50 7.99 -20.50
N ASP A 129 -4.90 6.81 -20.32
CA ASP A 129 -4.13 6.12 -21.38
C ASP A 129 -4.81 4.86 -21.95
N SER A 130 -6.13 4.73 -21.83
CA SER A 130 -6.87 3.61 -22.45
C SER A 130 -8.18 4.06 -23.11
N GLU A 131 -8.06 4.26 -24.43
CA GLU A 131 -9.07 4.17 -25.48
C GLU A 131 -10.14 5.27 -25.62
N SER A 132 -9.86 6.25 -26.48
CA SER A 132 -10.66 6.44 -27.70
C SER A 132 -9.98 7.40 -28.69
N SER A 133 -9.49 6.83 -29.80
CA SER A 133 -9.18 7.57 -31.00
C SER A 133 -10.48 8.00 -31.70
N THR A 134 -10.74 9.30 -31.81
CA THR A 134 -11.18 10.01 -33.04
C THR A 134 -11.60 11.46 -32.74
N GLY A 135 -10.81 12.45 -33.18
CA GLY A 135 -11.20 13.86 -33.23
C GLY A 135 -9.99 14.81 -33.16
N PRO A 136 -9.87 15.82 -34.07
CA PRO A 136 -8.65 16.60 -34.19
C PRO A 136 -8.54 17.69 -33.12
N ALA A 137 -7.29 17.87 -32.67
CA ALA A 137 -6.73 18.93 -31.84
C ALA A 137 -7.56 20.22 -31.70
N ALA A 138 -8.05 20.47 -30.48
CA ALA A 138 -8.21 21.81 -29.95
C ALA A 138 -7.17 21.99 -28.84
N GLN A 139 -6.27 22.94 -29.07
CA GLN A 139 -5.25 23.40 -28.13
C GLN A 139 -5.94 23.93 -26.86
N GLY A 140 -5.63 23.31 -25.73
CA GLY A 140 -5.98 23.78 -24.39
C GLY A 140 -4.85 23.35 -23.47
N GLU A 141 -4.31 24.29 -22.73
CA GLU A 141 -3.14 24.14 -21.86
C GLU A 141 -3.30 22.95 -20.90
N ASP A 142 -2.31 22.07 -20.93
CA ASP A 142 -2.28 20.77 -20.25
C ASP A 142 -2.09 20.97 -18.74
N ALA A 143 -3.14 21.38 -18.04
CA ALA A 143 -3.15 21.54 -16.61
C ALA A 143 -3.12 20.16 -15.94
N THR A 144 -1.91 19.64 -15.70
CA THR A 144 -1.72 18.49 -14.81
C THR A 144 -2.45 18.75 -13.49
N PRO A 145 -3.32 17.85 -13.02
CA PRO A 145 -4.07 18.09 -11.81
C PRO A 145 -3.10 18.27 -10.62
N PRO A 146 -3.37 19.21 -9.69
CA PRO A 146 -2.51 19.51 -8.54
C PRO A 146 -2.17 18.26 -7.70
N THR A 147 -3.06 17.28 -7.69
CA THR A 147 -2.88 15.97 -7.04
C THR A 147 -1.73 15.15 -7.62
N TRP A 148 -1.48 15.26 -8.93
CA TRP A 148 -0.37 14.59 -9.62
C TRP A 148 0.98 15.20 -9.26
N GLN A 149 1.05 16.53 -9.19
CA GLN A 149 2.27 17.26 -8.83
C GLN A 149 2.70 16.94 -7.40
N LEU A 150 1.74 16.90 -6.46
CA LEU A 150 1.99 16.48 -5.08
C LEU A 150 2.49 15.02 -5.01
N ALA A 151 1.85 14.11 -5.75
CA ALA A 151 2.26 12.71 -5.79
C ALA A 151 3.68 12.52 -6.34
N GLN A 152 4.05 13.27 -7.40
CA GLN A 152 5.39 13.24 -7.97
C GLN A 152 6.43 13.78 -6.97
N ARG A 153 6.14 14.92 -6.32
CA ARG A 153 7.02 15.52 -5.31
C ARG A 153 7.26 14.61 -4.12
N LEU A 154 6.19 13.98 -3.61
CA LEU A 154 6.29 12.98 -2.53
C LEU A 154 7.13 11.80 -2.97
N ARG A 155 7.01 11.34 -4.23
CA ARG A 155 7.84 10.25 -4.77
C ARG A 155 9.32 10.59 -4.87
N GLU A 156 9.65 11.78 -5.35
CA GLU A 156 11.04 12.24 -5.46
C GLU A 156 11.71 12.35 -4.09
N ARG A 157 10.94 12.77 -3.07
CA ARG A 157 11.40 12.91 -1.68
C ARG A 157 11.53 11.60 -0.92
N LEU A 158 10.64 10.64 -1.22
CA LEU A 158 10.62 9.31 -0.61
C LEU A 158 11.47 8.30 -1.36
N GLY A 159 11.94 8.62 -2.58
CA GLY A 159 12.95 7.84 -3.29
C GLY A 159 12.47 6.46 -3.76
N TYR A 160 11.22 6.32 -4.21
CA TYR A 160 10.59 5.03 -4.60
C TYR A 160 11.21 4.27 -5.79
N LEU A 161 12.45 4.53 -6.20
CA LEU A 161 13.11 3.81 -7.29
C LEU A 161 13.72 2.48 -6.84
N GLY A 162 12.90 1.45 -6.63
CA GLY A 162 13.36 0.10 -6.28
C GLY A 162 13.72 -0.78 -7.50
N VAL A 163 14.67 -1.71 -7.33
CA VAL A 163 14.86 -2.84 -8.27
C VAL A 163 13.95 -3.99 -7.85
N PHE A 164 12.81 -4.14 -8.52
CA PHE A 164 11.83 -5.17 -8.19
C PHE A 164 12.15 -6.51 -8.85
N TYR A 165 11.65 -7.61 -8.27
CA TYR A 165 11.52 -8.87 -9.02
C TYR A 165 10.72 -8.59 -10.30
N LYS A 166 11.34 -8.84 -11.45
CA LYS A 166 10.71 -8.67 -12.77
C LYS A 166 9.67 -9.78 -12.97
N ARG A 167 8.48 -9.59 -12.41
CA ARG A 167 7.32 -10.42 -12.68
C ARG A 167 6.78 -10.06 -14.06
N ASP A 168 6.36 -11.07 -14.82
CA ASP A 168 5.81 -10.87 -16.16
C ASP A 168 4.29 -10.60 -16.06
N PRO A 169 3.82 -9.37 -16.37
CA PRO A 169 2.41 -9.04 -16.23
C PRO A 169 1.48 -9.81 -17.15
N SER A 170 2.01 -10.39 -18.23
CA SER A 170 1.25 -11.24 -19.16
C SER A 170 0.83 -12.56 -18.50
N ARG A 171 1.58 -13.03 -17.50
CA ARG A 171 1.33 -14.28 -16.77
C ARG A 171 0.48 -14.11 -15.51
N PHE A 172 0.04 -12.88 -15.24
CA PHE A 172 -0.85 -12.62 -14.11
C PHE A 172 -2.22 -13.24 -14.36
N LEU A 173 -2.84 -13.74 -13.30
CA LEU A 173 -4.16 -14.38 -13.36
C LEU A 173 -5.22 -13.52 -14.07
N ARG A 174 -5.13 -12.19 -13.93
CA ARG A 174 -6.04 -11.22 -14.59
C ARG A 174 -5.82 -11.07 -16.10
N SER A 175 -4.61 -11.38 -16.58
CA SER A 175 -4.19 -11.20 -17.97
C SER A 175 -4.29 -12.49 -18.79
N LEU A 176 -4.41 -13.64 -18.11
CA LEU A 176 -4.42 -14.95 -18.76
C LEU A 176 -5.73 -15.23 -19.51
N PRO A 177 -5.67 -15.89 -20.68
CA PRO A 177 -6.84 -16.44 -21.35
C PRO A 177 -7.62 -17.41 -20.43
N PRO A 178 -8.94 -17.59 -20.66
CA PRO A 178 -9.77 -18.40 -19.77
C PRO A 178 -9.34 -19.88 -19.67
N GLY A 179 -8.76 -20.45 -20.74
CA GLY A 179 -8.22 -21.81 -20.75
C GLY A 179 -7.00 -21.96 -19.85
N GLU A 180 -5.96 -21.15 -20.09
CA GLU A 180 -4.74 -21.13 -19.27
C GLU A 180 -5.02 -20.79 -17.80
N ARG A 181 -5.99 -19.90 -17.56
CA ARG A 181 -6.44 -19.56 -16.20
C ARG A 181 -7.01 -20.80 -15.49
N ALA A 182 -7.83 -21.60 -16.16
CA ALA A 182 -8.38 -22.82 -15.59
C ALA A 182 -7.28 -23.86 -15.30
N GLU A 183 -6.30 -24.00 -16.19
CA GLU A 183 -5.14 -24.88 -15.98
C GLU A 183 -4.30 -24.45 -14.78
N LEU A 184 -4.03 -23.15 -14.64
CA LEU A 184 -3.33 -22.59 -13.50
C LEU A 184 -4.07 -22.87 -12.18
N PHE A 185 -5.39 -22.65 -12.16
CA PHE A 185 -6.21 -22.97 -10.98
C PHE A 185 -6.19 -24.45 -10.63
N GLN A 186 -6.30 -25.34 -11.62
CA GLN A 186 -6.21 -26.78 -11.37
C GLN A 186 -4.83 -27.21 -10.87
N SER A 187 -3.77 -26.55 -11.35
CA SER A 187 -2.41 -26.78 -10.86
C SER A 187 -2.29 -26.35 -9.39
N LEU A 188 -2.75 -25.14 -9.06
CA LEU A 188 -2.77 -24.62 -7.69
C LEU A 188 -3.59 -25.51 -6.75
N GLU A 189 -4.79 -25.95 -7.16
CA GLU A 189 -5.61 -26.89 -6.37
C GLU A 189 -4.89 -28.21 -6.14
N ARG A 190 -4.21 -28.77 -7.16
CA ARG A 190 -3.45 -30.01 -7.04
C ARG A 190 -2.29 -29.86 -6.05
N THR A 191 -1.46 -28.84 -6.21
CA THR A 191 -0.32 -28.60 -5.32
C THR A 191 -0.77 -28.31 -3.89
N TYR A 192 -1.86 -27.55 -3.70
CA TYR A 192 -2.40 -27.29 -2.37
C TYR A 192 -2.98 -28.56 -1.73
N ARG A 193 -3.63 -29.42 -2.52
CA ARG A 193 -4.09 -30.72 -2.03
C ARG A 193 -2.91 -31.58 -1.57
N ASP A 194 -1.85 -31.65 -2.36
CA ASP A 194 -0.67 -32.43 -2.03
C ASP A 194 0.03 -31.90 -0.76
N LEU A 195 0.03 -30.57 -0.58
CA LEU A 195 0.43 -29.92 0.67
C LEU A 195 -0.42 -30.41 1.85
N LEU A 196 -1.76 -30.35 1.77
CA LEU A 196 -2.63 -30.79 2.88
C LEU A 196 -2.45 -32.29 3.20
N LEU A 197 -2.29 -33.13 2.20
CA LEU A 197 -2.10 -34.57 2.40
C LEU A 197 -0.76 -34.91 3.08
N SER A 198 0.28 -34.12 2.80
CA SER A 198 1.62 -34.30 3.38
C SER A 198 1.83 -33.53 4.69
N TYR A 199 1.06 -32.46 4.96
CA TYR A 199 1.33 -31.48 6.02
C TYR A 199 1.66 -32.08 7.40
N PHE A 200 0.83 -33.00 7.89
CA PHE A 200 1.03 -33.65 9.19
C PHE A 200 1.83 -34.96 9.13
N ARG A 201 2.12 -35.47 7.93
CA ARG A 201 2.68 -36.82 7.73
C ARG A 201 4.15 -36.78 7.32
N ASP A 202 4.49 -35.90 6.39
CA ASP A 202 5.80 -35.82 5.74
C ASP A 202 6.20 -34.35 5.58
N ARG A 203 7.04 -33.88 6.50
CA ARG A 203 7.48 -32.48 6.57
C ARG A 203 8.29 -32.04 5.34
N PRO A 204 9.28 -32.81 4.84
CA PRO A 204 9.95 -32.51 3.57
C PRO A 204 8.99 -32.35 2.40
N ALA A 205 8.07 -33.30 2.19
CA ALA A 205 7.11 -33.22 1.09
C ALA A 205 6.16 -32.01 1.22
N ALA A 206 5.69 -31.74 2.44
CA ALA A 206 4.86 -30.58 2.73
C ALA A 206 5.59 -29.27 2.42
N ASN A 207 6.85 -29.11 2.83
CA ASN A 207 7.64 -27.93 2.54
C ASN A 207 7.83 -27.72 1.02
N GLN A 208 8.08 -28.79 0.28
CA GLN A 208 8.21 -28.71 -1.18
C GLN A 208 6.89 -28.29 -1.86
N ALA A 209 5.77 -28.88 -1.44
CA ALA A 209 4.45 -28.52 -1.95
C ALA A 209 4.09 -27.06 -1.58
N LEU A 210 4.45 -26.64 -0.37
CA LEU A 210 4.31 -25.27 0.12
C LEU A 210 5.08 -24.29 -0.76
N GLU A 211 6.39 -24.49 -0.93
CA GLU A 211 7.23 -23.64 -1.78
C GLU A 211 6.71 -23.58 -3.22
N SER A 212 6.33 -24.72 -3.79
CA SER A 212 5.77 -24.80 -5.15
C SER A 212 4.46 -24.00 -5.30
N PHE A 213 3.55 -24.14 -4.33
CA PHE A 213 2.30 -23.39 -4.31
C PHE A 213 2.56 -21.89 -4.19
N VAL A 214 3.38 -21.50 -3.22
CA VAL A 214 3.67 -20.08 -2.90
C VAL A 214 4.36 -19.40 -4.09
N ASN A 215 5.33 -20.05 -4.73
CA ASN A 215 5.99 -19.52 -5.93
C ASN A 215 4.97 -19.28 -7.06
N THR A 216 4.14 -20.28 -7.35
CA THR A 216 3.14 -20.17 -8.41
C THR A 216 2.13 -19.06 -8.11
N ALA A 217 1.65 -18.96 -6.87
CA ALA A 217 0.73 -17.93 -6.43
C ALA A 217 1.35 -16.52 -6.48
N PHE A 218 2.62 -16.36 -6.11
CA PHE A 218 3.33 -15.08 -6.16
C PHE A 218 3.57 -14.59 -7.60
N PHE A 219 4.03 -15.47 -8.49
CA PHE A 219 4.33 -15.09 -9.88
C PHE A 219 3.07 -14.86 -10.71
N SER A 220 1.96 -15.54 -10.39
CA SER A 220 0.67 -15.31 -11.04
C SER A 220 -0.13 -14.14 -10.44
N ASP A 221 0.40 -13.46 -9.41
CA ASP A 221 -0.27 -12.37 -8.70
C ASP A 221 -1.65 -12.80 -8.16
N LEU A 222 -1.71 -14.01 -7.59
CA LEU A 222 -2.93 -14.62 -7.04
C LEU A 222 -3.42 -13.81 -5.82
N PRO A 223 -4.67 -13.31 -5.82
CA PRO A 223 -5.23 -12.65 -4.65
C PRO A 223 -5.30 -13.60 -3.44
N ILE A 224 -4.99 -13.10 -2.23
CA ILE A 224 -5.05 -13.89 -0.99
C ILE A 224 -6.42 -14.54 -0.78
N THR A 225 -7.50 -13.84 -1.17
CA THR A 225 -8.87 -14.36 -1.11
C THR A 225 -9.04 -15.65 -1.91
N LYS A 226 -8.35 -15.79 -3.04
CA LYS A 226 -8.36 -17.02 -3.86
C LYS A 226 -7.58 -18.16 -3.22
N THR A 227 -6.50 -17.88 -2.50
CA THR A 227 -5.81 -18.89 -1.69
C THR A 227 -6.73 -19.46 -0.61
N VAL A 228 -7.47 -18.60 0.08
CA VAL A 228 -8.45 -19.04 1.10
C VAL A 228 -9.59 -19.84 0.46
N GLU A 229 -10.07 -19.42 -0.71
CA GLU A 229 -11.10 -20.15 -1.46
C GLU A 229 -10.64 -21.57 -1.84
N ILE A 230 -9.42 -21.72 -2.36
CA ILE A 230 -8.83 -23.04 -2.67
C ILE A 230 -8.80 -23.92 -1.42
N HIS A 231 -8.35 -23.37 -0.28
CA HIS A 231 -8.32 -24.08 0.99
C HIS A 231 -9.72 -24.56 1.39
N MET A 232 -10.71 -23.67 1.42
CA MET A 232 -12.08 -24.00 1.85
C MET A 232 -12.72 -25.06 0.95
N ASN A 233 -12.53 -24.95 -0.37
CA ASN A 233 -13.04 -25.92 -1.33
C ASN A 233 -12.43 -27.32 -1.11
N LEU A 234 -11.14 -27.41 -0.78
CA LEU A 234 -10.49 -28.68 -0.49
C LEU A 234 -10.93 -29.28 0.84
N ILE A 235 -11.08 -28.45 1.89
CA ILE A 235 -11.61 -28.89 3.18
C ILE A 235 -13.05 -29.41 3.05
N ASP A 236 -13.91 -28.74 2.29
CA ASP A 236 -15.27 -29.21 2.02
C ASP A 236 -15.28 -30.54 1.24
N ARG A 237 -14.42 -30.68 0.22
CA ARG A 237 -14.26 -31.95 -0.53
C ARG A 237 -13.81 -33.09 0.38
N PHE A 238 -12.80 -32.88 1.24
CA PHE A 238 -12.36 -33.88 2.21
C PHE A 238 -13.44 -34.21 3.23
N GLY A 239 -14.16 -33.21 3.73
CA GLY A 239 -15.26 -33.41 4.67
C GLY A 239 -16.39 -34.24 4.08
N LYS A 240 -16.76 -34.00 2.82
CA LYS A 240 -17.75 -34.81 2.09
C LYS A 240 -17.27 -36.25 1.92
N GLN A 241 -16.01 -36.44 1.51
CA GLN A 241 -15.45 -37.77 1.32
C GLN A 241 -15.40 -38.57 2.63
N LEU A 242 -14.89 -37.99 3.71
CA LEU A 242 -14.80 -38.65 5.02
C LEU A 242 -16.18 -39.04 5.57
N LYS A 243 -17.19 -38.19 5.38
CA LYS A 243 -18.58 -38.51 5.77
C LYS A 243 -19.13 -39.71 5.00
N LEU A 244 -18.79 -39.86 3.72
CA LEU A 244 -19.18 -41.03 2.92
C LEU A 244 -18.45 -42.31 3.38
N GLU A 245 -17.22 -42.17 3.85
CA GLU A 245 -16.41 -43.27 4.40
C GLU A 245 -16.75 -43.59 5.87
N GLY A 246 -17.61 -42.80 6.52
CA GLY A 246 -18.00 -42.98 7.92
C GLY A 246 -16.96 -42.51 8.94
N HIS A 247 -15.99 -41.69 8.53
CA HIS A 247 -14.95 -41.16 9.39
C HIS A 247 -15.33 -39.80 10.01
N ASN A 248 -14.80 -39.50 11.20
CA ASN A 248 -14.92 -38.17 11.80
C ASN A 248 -14.11 -37.14 10.99
N ASN A 249 -14.63 -35.93 10.85
CA ASN A 249 -14.03 -34.83 10.10
C ASN A 249 -13.60 -33.65 10.98
N ASP A 250 -13.69 -33.75 12.32
CA ASP A 250 -13.30 -32.68 13.25
C ASP A 250 -11.83 -32.23 13.08
N PHE A 251 -10.94 -33.18 12.78
CA PHE A 251 -9.50 -32.90 12.57
C PHE A 251 -9.23 -31.99 11.36
N LEU A 252 -10.19 -31.81 10.44
CA LEU A 252 -10.01 -30.92 9.31
C LEU A 252 -9.80 -29.46 9.76
N GLN A 253 -10.19 -29.11 10.97
CA GLN A 253 -9.91 -27.80 11.57
C GLN A 253 -8.41 -27.56 11.78
N ASP A 254 -7.62 -28.62 11.97
CA ASP A 254 -6.17 -28.52 12.18
C ASP A 254 -5.45 -28.01 10.93
N TYR A 255 -6.03 -28.22 9.74
CA TYR A 255 -5.52 -27.66 8.49
C TYR A 255 -5.56 -26.13 8.43
N ARG A 256 -6.20 -25.45 9.38
CA ARG A 256 -6.04 -23.99 9.55
C ARG A 256 -4.57 -23.61 9.76
N LEU A 257 -3.78 -24.48 10.39
CA LEU A 257 -2.33 -24.27 10.53
C LEU A 257 -1.63 -24.25 9.17
N ALA A 258 -2.00 -25.15 8.26
CA ALA A 258 -1.46 -25.16 6.89
C ALA A 258 -1.83 -23.89 6.11
N LEU A 259 -3.05 -23.37 6.30
CA LEU A 259 -3.45 -22.08 5.70
C LEU A 259 -2.61 -20.92 6.23
N LEU A 260 -2.41 -20.84 7.56
CA LEU A 260 -1.57 -19.81 8.17
C LEU A 260 -0.13 -19.87 7.65
N ASP A 261 0.42 -21.08 7.50
CA ASP A 261 1.77 -21.30 7.00
C ASP A 261 1.95 -20.80 5.55
N VAL A 262 0.98 -21.13 4.68
CA VAL A 262 0.93 -20.63 3.29
C VAL A 262 0.84 -19.10 3.26
N MET A 263 -0.01 -18.50 4.08
CA MET A 263 -0.15 -17.04 4.16
C MET A 263 1.13 -16.38 4.64
N ALA A 264 1.80 -16.94 5.65
CA ALA A 264 3.06 -16.43 6.16
C ALA A 264 4.16 -16.44 5.07
N HIS A 265 4.28 -17.54 4.33
CA HIS A 265 5.24 -17.67 3.24
C HIS A 265 4.97 -16.70 2.09
N LEU A 266 3.70 -16.53 1.70
CA LEU A 266 3.31 -15.53 0.69
C LEU A 266 3.63 -14.11 1.14
N CYS A 267 3.25 -13.75 2.37
CA CYS A 267 3.55 -12.44 2.96
C CYS A 267 5.05 -12.16 2.99
N GLU A 268 5.86 -13.14 3.38
CA GLU A 268 7.32 -13.01 3.40
C GLU A 268 7.91 -12.85 2.00
N MET A 269 7.39 -13.57 0.99
CA MET A 269 7.79 -13.38 -0.40
C MET A 269 7.47 -11.96 -0.90
N TYR A 270 6.28 -11.45 -0.63
CA TYR A 270 5.92 -10.07 -0.97
C TYR A 270 6.80 -9.06 -0.22
N ARG A 271 7.08 -9.29 1.06
CA ARG A 271 7.95 -8.43 1.87
C ARG A 271 9.37 -8.35 1.30
N ARG A 272 9.97 -9.49 0.94
CA ARG A 272 11.31 -9.56 0.33
C ARG A 272 11.37 -8.98 -1.08
N SER A 273 10.24 -8.93 -1.78
CA SER A 273 10.18 -8.36 -3.12
C SER A 273 10.22 -6.83 -3.13
N VAL A 274 10.01 -6.18 -1.98
CA VAL A 274 10.19 -4.74 -1.80
C VAL A 274 11.66 -4.45 -1.54
N PRO A 275 12.33 -3.64 -2.39
CA PRO A 275 13.74 -3.31 -2.21
C PRO A 275 13.97 -2.57 -0.89
N PRO A 276 15.05 -2.86 -0.16
CA PRO A 276 15.37 -2.13 1.06
C PRO A 276 15.71 -0.68 0.72
N ASP A 277 15.18 0.28 1.50
CA ASP A 277 15.38 1.73 1.32
C ASP A 277 16.86 2.17 1.30
N ALA A 278 17.78 1.32 1.77
CA ALA A 278 19.19 1.63 1.97
C ALA A 278 20.07 1.62 0.71
N GLU A 279 19.70 0.91 -0.37
CA GLU A 279 20.61 0.72 -1.51
C GLU A 279 20.67 1.92 -2.48
N LEU A 280 19.69 2.82 -2.41
CA LEU A 280 19.60 3.97 -3.33
C LEU A 280 20.50 5.14 -2.93
N GLY A 281 20.93 5.20 -1.66
CA GLY A 281 21.92 6.17 -1.19
C GLY A 281 23.36 5.82 -1.64
N ALA A 282 23.66 4.54 -1.83
CA ALA A 282 25.01 4.09 -2.22
C ALA A 282 25.31 4.40 -3.70
N ARG A 283 24.31 4.28 -4.57
CA ARG A 283 24.48 4.45 -6.02
C ARG A 283 24.58 5.93 -6.47
N ARG A 284 24.11 6.89 -5.66
CA ARG A 284 24.37 8.33 -5.89
C ARG A 284 25.78 8.75 -5.45
N ARG A 285 26.41 8.05 -4.51
CA ARG A 285 27.78 8.36 -4.05
C ARG A 285 28.86 7.89 -5.02
N SER A 286 28.63 6.83 -5.79
CA SER A 286 29.59 6.39 -6.81
C SER A 286 29.58 7.30 -8.04
N SER A 287 28.42 7.86 -8.41
CA SER A 287 28.33 8.78 -9.56
C SER A 287 28.90 10.17 -9.29
N SER A 288 28.90 10.63 -8.03
CA SER A 288 29.48 11.94 -7.67
C SER A 288 30.98 11.91 -7.42
N ARG A 289 31.59 10.73 -7.28
CA ARG A 289 33.04 10.57 -7.04
C ARG A 289 33.87 10.46 -8.30
N VAL A 290 33.26 10.06 -9.43
CA VAL A 290 33.95 9.95 -10.73
C VAL A 290 34.05 11.32 -11.44
N ALA A 291 33.21 12.30 -11.06
CA ALA A 291 33.24 13.64 -11.65
C ALA A 291 34.29 14.60 -11.02
N SER A 292 34.99 14.20 -9.95
CA SER A 292 35.93 15.07 -9.22
C SER A 292 37.42 14.74 -9.39
N GLU A 293 37.79 13.78 -10.25
CA GLU A 293 39.20 13.41 -10.49
C GLU A 293 39.71 13.80 -11.89
N GLY A 294 39.02 14.72 -12.57
CA GLY A 294 39.33 15.12 -13.95
C GLY A 294 39.77 16.56 -14.16
N GLU A 295 40.33 17.25 -13.16
CA GLU A 295 40.76 18.65 -13.36
C GLU A 295 41.91 19.09 -12.44
N VAL A 296 43.07 18.42 -12.48
CA VAL A 296 44.36 19.06 -12.14
C VAL A 296 45.50 18.41 -12.94
N ALA A 297 45.82 18.98 -14.10
CA ALA A 297 47.14 18.86 -14.72
C ALA A 297 47.34 20.02 -15.71
N GLN A 298 47.90 21.13 -15.22
CA GLN A 298 48.77 22.02 -15.96
C GLN A 298 50.09 22.11 -15.20
#